data_AF-A0A2V8DT07-F1
#
_entry.id   AF-A0A2V8DT07-F1
#
_cell.length_a   1.000
_cell.length_b   1.000
_cell.length_c   1.000
_cell.angle_alpha   90.00
_cell.angle_beta   90.00
_cell.angle_gamma   90.00
#
_symmetry.space_group_name_H-M   'P 1'
#
loop_
_entity.id
_entity.type
_entity.pdbx_description
1 polymer ?
#
loop_
_entity_poly.entity_id
_entity_poly.type
_entity_poly.pdbx_seq_one_letter_code
_entity_poly.pdbx_strand_id
1 'polypeptide(L)'
;MLYARTLAICAFGFVCSAHALEAQGLSQYRNFELGTDLASVSTLAGVASSGAKLLHQRPAVLQDLEWRPTRWMAGSTADSTDAIRLVLFSFYNDQLFRVVVDYGRERTEGN
;
A
#
# COMPACT_ATOMS: atom_id res chain seq x y z
N MET A 1 31.00 44.79 8.27
CA MET A 1 29.65 44.27 8.65
C MET A 1 28.98 43.45 7.53
N LEU A 2 29.11 43.80 6.25
CA LEU A 2 28.52 43.05 5.12
C LEU A 2 29.10 41.62 4.99
N TYR A 3 30.43 41.48 5.04
CA TYR A 3 31.10 40.17 4.93
C TYR A 3 30.76 39.19 6.05
N ALA A 4 30.55 39.67 7.27
CA ALA A 4 30.14 38.84 8.41
C ALA A 4 28.70 38.30 8.23
N ARG A 5 27.80 39.10 7.65
CA ARG A 5 26.43 38.65 7.31
C ARG A 5 26.45 37.61 6.19
N THR A 6 27.27 37.81 5.16
CA THR A 6 27.40 36.83 4.06
C THR A 6 27.97 35.50 4.56
N LEU A 7 29.00 35.53 5.41
CA LEU A 7 29.57 34.33 6.01
C LEU A 7 28.57 33.60 6.91
N ALA A 8 27.79 34.33 7.71
CA ALA A 8 26.75 33.74 8.55
C ALA A 8 25.64 33.07 7.71
N ILE A 9 25.23 33.68 6.60
CA ILE A 9 24.23 33.11 5.69
C ILE A 9 24.76 31.83 5.02
N CYS A 10 26.01 31.84 4.55
CA CYS A 10 26.62 30.65 3.95
C CYS A 10 26.77 29.52 4.98
N ALA A 11 27.22 29.83 6.20
CA ALA A 11 27.34 28.85 7.28
C ALA A 11 25.97 28.26 7.66
N PHE A 12 24.95 29.11 7.78
CA PHE A 12 23.58 28.67 8.07
C PHE A 12 23.01 27.80 6.94
N GLY A 13 23.21 28.18 5.68
CA GLY A 13 22.80 27.38 4.52
C GLY A 13 23.49 26.02 4.47
N PHE A 14 24.76 25.95 4.86
CA PHE A 14 25.51 24.69 4.94
C PHE A 14 24.96 23.77 6.05
N VAL A 15 24.68 24.32 7.24
CA VAL A 15 24.08 23.58 8.36
C VAL A 15 22.68 23.06 8.00
N CYS A 16 21.83 23.89 7.41
CA CYS A 16 20.49 23.46 6.98
C CYS A 16 20.54 22.38 5.88
N SER A 17 21.53 22.42 4.98
CA SER A 17 21.71 21.40 3.94
C SER A 17 22.16 20.06 4.53
N ALA A 18 22.93 20.06 5.62
CA ALA A 18 23.32 18.83 6.32
C ALA A 18 22.11 18.10 6.94
N HIS A 19 21.12 18.84 7.46
CA HIS A 19 19.89 18.24 8.00
C HIS A 19 18.92 17.73 6.92
N ALA A 20 18.97 18.28 5.70
CA ALA A 20 18.18 17.75 4.58
C ALA A 20 18.70 16.37 4.10
N LEU A 21 19.99 16.05 4.34
CA LEU A 21 20.53 14.71 4.14
C LEU A 21 20.05 13.70 5.20
N GLU A 22 19.63 14.16 6.38
CA GLU A 22 19.08 13.30 7.44
C GLU A 22 17.62 12.88 7.19
N ALA A 23 16.95 13.44 6.18
CA ALA A 23 15.72 12.87 5.60
C ALA A 23 15.98 11.58 4.81
N GLN A 24 17.12 10.92 5.04
CA GLN A 24 17.51 9.65 4.45
C GLN A 24 16.53 8.55 4.85
N GLY A 25 15.60 8.31 3.91
CA GLY A 25 15.02 7.01 3.62
C GLY A 25 13.77 6.68 4.41
N LEU A 26 12.60 7.04 3.88
CA LEU A 26 11.34 6.33 4.21
C LEU A 26 11.44 4.81 3.95
N SER A 27 12.43 4.40 3.14
CA SER A 27 12.79 3.02 2.86
C SER A 27 13.79 2.42 3.85
N GLN A 28 14.31 3.15 4.84
CA GLN A 28 15.34 2.66 5.77
C GLN A 28 14.87 2.71 7.22
N TYR A 29 15.23 1.69 7.99
CA TYR A 29 15.09 1.64 9.44
C TYR A 29 16.43 1.27 10.06
N ARG A 30 17.06 2.22 10.76
CA ARG A 30 18.44 2.09 11.28
C ARG A 30 19.40 1.73 10.14
N ASN A 31 19.95 0.51 10.15
CA ASN A 31 20.87 0.03 9.14
C ASN A 31 20.20 -0.93 8.14
N PHE A 32 18.87 -1.11 8.22
CA PHE A 32 18.10 -2.01 7.36
C PHE A 32 17.38 -1.22 6.27
N GLU A 33 17.46 -1.70 5.03
CA GLU A 33 16.74 -1.11 3.90
C GLU A 33 15.59 -2.03 3.45
N LEU A 34 14.40 -1.46 3.24
CA LEU A 34 13.23 -2.16 2.73
C LEU A 34 13.51 -2.70 1.33
N GLY A 35 13.21 -3.99 1.12
CA GLY A 35 13.47 -4.68 -0.15
C GLY A 35 14.79 -5.47 -0.18
N THR A 36 15.63 -5.34 0.84
CA THR A 36 16.84 -6.17 1.00
C THR A 36 16.46 -7.64 1.21
N ASP A 37 17.29 -8.56 0.72
CA ASP A 37 17.11 -10.00 0.91
C ASP A 37 17.32 -10.47 2.37
N LEU A 38 16.80 -11.66 2.66
CA LEU A 38 16.87 -12.27 3.99
C LEU A 38 18.31 -12.55 4.46
N ALA A 39 19.22 -12.92 3.55
CA ALA A 39 20.60 -13.29 3.92
C ALA A 39 21.40 -12.05 4.35
N SER A 40 21.21 -10.93 3.67
CA SER A 40 21.78 -9.64 4.00
C SER A 40 21.29 -9.14 5.36
N VAL A 41 19.97 -9.22 5.63
CA VAL A 41 19.39 -8.86 6.94
C VAL A 41 19.89 -9.80 8.04
N SER A 42 19.94 -11.10 7.77
CA SER A 42 20.45 -12.13 8.68
C SER A 42 21.90 -11.87 9.10
N THR A 43 22.75 -11.53 8.12
CA THR A 43 24.16 -11.19 8.35
C THR A 43 24.29 -9.94 9.21
N LEU A 44 23.56 -8.87 8.89
CA LEU A 44 23.62 -7.61 9.61
C LEU A 44 23.06 -7.70 11.05
N ALA A 45 22.00 -8.50 11.24
CA ALA A 45 21.38 -8.70 12.54
C ALA A 45 22.10 -9.75 13.41
N GLY A 46 23.01 -10.55 12.85
CA GLY A 46 23.65 -11.66 13.56
C GLY A 46 22.69 -12.80 13.92
N VAL A 47 21.59 -12.96 13.18
CA VAL A 47 20.57 -13.99 13.40
C VAL A 47 20.60 -14.98 12.25
N ALA A 48 20.54 -16.28 12.52
CA ALA A 48 20.56 -17.30 11.46
C ALA A 48 19.32 -17.23 10.56
N SER A 49 19.52 -17.25 9.23
CA SER A 49 18.44 -17.23 8.23
C SER A 49 17.51 -18.45 8.33
N SER A 50 17.98 -19.57 8.87
CA SER A 50 17.18 -20.77 9.15
C SER A 50 16.09 -20.55 10.21
N GLY A 51 16.20 -19.49 11.02
CA GLY A 51 15.16 -19.08 11.96
C GLY A 51 14.00 -18.32 11.31
N ALA A 52 14.10 -17.97 10.03
CA ALA A 52 13.04 -17.26 9.33
C ALA A 52 11.80 -18.15 9.15
N LYS A 53 10.65 -17.65 9.64
CA LYS A 53 9.36 -18.30 9.40
C LYS A 53 8.88 -17.97 7.99
N LEU A 54 8.70 -18.99 7.15
CA LEU A 54 8.07 -18.82 5.86
C LEU A 54 6.58 -18.47 6.05
N LEU A 55 6.21 -17.21 5.81
CA LEU A 55 4.82 -16.76 5.87
C LEU A 55 4.08 -17.02 4.55
N HIS A 56 4.81 -16.89 3.43
CA HIS A 56 4.27 -17.09 2.09
C HIS A 56 5.38 -17.37 1.07
N GLN A 57 5.12 -18.28 0.12
CA GLN A 57 5.97 -18.57 -1.03
C GLN A 57 5.17 -18.48 -2.33
N ARG A 58 5.76 -17.91 -3.38
CA ARG A 58 5.19 -17.85 -4.74
C ARG A 58 5.48 -19.15 -5.50
N PRO A 59 4.64 -19.56 -6.48
CA PRO A 59 3.51 -18.80 -7.03
C PRO A 59 2.27 -18.81 -6.12
N ALA A 60 1.59 -17.67 -6.02
CA ALA A 60 0.28 -17.58 -5.36
C ALA A 60 -0.77 -17.29 -6.42
N VAL A 61 -1.94 -17.91 -6.26
CA VAL A 61 -3.07 -17.71 -7.15
C VAL A 61 -3.88 -16.53 -6.63
N LEU A 62 -3.98 -15.48 -7.45
CA LEU A 62 -4.86 -14.34 -7.24
C LEU A 62 -6.00 -14.43 -8.25
N GLN A 63 -7.23 -14.35 -7.78
CA GLN A 63 -8.42 -14.44 -8.62
C GLN A 63 -9.43 -13.37 -8.20
N ASP A 64 -10.13 -12.82 -9.17
CA ASP A 64 -11.24 -11.90 -8.94
C ASP A 64 -12.52 -12.52 -9.49
N LEU A 65 -13.59 -12.48 -8.71
CA LEU A 65 -14.95 -12.84 -9.12
C LEU A 65 -15.82 -11.60 -9.07
N GLU A 66 -16.32 -11.20 -10.23
CA GLU A 66 -17.22 -10.05 -10.36
C GLU A 66 -18.68 -10.51 -10.35
N TRP A 67 -19.50 -9.87 -9.51
CA TRP A 67 -20.94 -10.08 -9.45
C TRP A 67 -21.68 -8.77 -9.72
N ARG A 68 -22.63 -8.79 -10.65
CA ARG A 68 -23.50 -7.66 -10.98
C ARG A 68 -24.96 -8.01 -10.71
N PRO A 69 -25.66 -7.30 -9.82
CA PRO A 69 -27.05 -7.63 -9.46
C PRO A 69 -28.08 -7.44 -10.59
N THR A 70 -27.81 -6.58 -11.58
CA THR A 70 -28.87 -5.98 -12.43
C THR A 70 -29.55 -6.88 -13.48
N ARG A 71 -29.41 -8.22 -13.47
CA ARG A 71 -30.05 -9.07 -14.52
C ARG A 71 -30.51 -10.46 -14.06
N TRP A 72 -30.55 -10.73 -12.75
CA TRP A 72 -30.78 -12.09 -12.23
C TRP A 72 -32.16 -12.71 -12.59
N MET A 73 -33.12 -11.94 -13.09
CA MET A 73 -34.26 -12.54 -13.78
C MET A 73 -34.36 -11.99 -15.19
N ALA A 74 -33.84 -12.75 -16.17
CA ALA A 74 -34.31 -12.68 -17.54
C ALA A 74 -35.82 -13.02 -17.53
N GLY A 75 -36.66 -12.00 -17.37
CA GLY A 75 -38.11 -12.14 -17.18
C GLY A 75 -38.72 -11.22 -16.11
N SER A 76 -37.91 -10.55 -15.26
CA SER A 76 -38.44 -9.54 -14.34
C SER A 76 -38.40 -8.17 -14.99
N THR A 77 -39.58 -7.63 -15.31
CA THR A 77 -39.79 -6.24 -15.72
C THR A 77 -39.80 -5.25 -14.54
N ALA A 78 -39.51 -5.70 -13.33
CA ALA A 78 -39.46 -4.84 -12.15
C ALA A 78 -38.11 -4.14 -12.05
N ASP A 79 -38.14 -2.82 -11.91
CA ASP A 79 -36.97 -2.00 -11.58
C ASP A 79 -36.31 -2.57 -10.32
N SER A 80 -35.05 -3.00 -10.43
CA SER A 80 -34.31 -3.52 -9.28
C SER A 80 -34.14 -2.39 -8.28
N THR A 81 -34.68 -2.54 -7.08
CA THR A 81 -34.51 -1.58 -5.97
C THR A 81 -33.10 -1.61 -5.37
N ASP A 82 -32.24 -2.51 -5.85
CA ASP A 82 -30.88 -2.73 -5.36
C ASP A 82 -29.96 -1.57 -5.78
N ALA A 83 -29.34 -0.93 -4.79
CA ALA A 83 -28.38 0.15 -4.99
C ALA A 83 -26.98 -0.37 -5.37
N ILE A 84 -26.72 -1.67 -5.26
CA ILE A 84 -25.44 -2.27 -5.58
C ILE A 84 -25.32 -2.39 -7.11
N ARG A 85 -24.30 -1.76 -7.69
CA ARG A 85 -23.97 -1.88 -9.11
C ARG A 85 -23.08 -3.07 -9.39
N LEU A 86 -22.08 -3.29 -8.52
CA LEU A 86 -21.07 -4.32 -8.71
C LEU A 86 -20.47 -4.72 -7.36
N VAL A 87 -20.18 -6.01 -7.21
CA VAL A 87 -19.36 -6.55 -6.13
C VAL A 87 -18.18 -7.29 -6.74
N LEU A 88 -16.97 -6.94 -6.31
CA LEU A 88 -15.74 -7.64 -6.67
C LEU A 88 -15.24 -8.42 -5.46
N PHE A 89 -15.18 -9.74 -5.59
CA PHE A 89 -14.60 -10.66 -4.62
C PHE A 89 -13.18 -11.01 -5.06
N SER A 90 -12.16 -10.67 -4.28
CA SER A 90 -10.76 -11.03 -4.56
C SER A 90 -10.30 -12.17 -3.66
N PHE A 91 -9.71 -13.19 -4.26
CA PHE A 91 -9.25 -14.40 -3.63
C PHE A 91 -7.73 -14.52 -3.70
N TYR A 92 -7.17 -15.09 -2.65
CA TYR A 92 -5.77 -15.45 -2.53
C TYR A 92 -5.72 -16.93 -2.13
N ASN A 93 -5.20 -17.79 -3.00
CA ASN A 93 -5.22 -19.24 -2.83
C ASN A 93 -6.62 -19.77 -2.45
N ASP A 94 -7.63 -19.40 -3.22
CA ASP A 94 -9.05 -19.78 -3.02
C ASP A 94 -9.68 -19.26 -1.70
N GLN A 95 -9.01 -18.34 -0.99
CA GLN A 95 -9.55 -17.69 0.20
C GLN A 95 -9.91 -16.24 -0.11
N LEU A 96 -11.17 -15.87 0.12
CA LEU A 96 -11.66 -14.50 -0.04
C LEU A 96 -10.91 -13.57 0.94
N PHE A 97 -10.18 -12.58 0.41
CA PHE A 97 -9.42 -11.63 1.23
C PHE A 97 -9.86 -10.18 1.07
N ARG A 98 -10.65 -9.86 0.03
CA ARG A 98 -11.17 -8.51 -0.21
C ARG A 98 -12.53 -8.57 -0.90
N VAL A 99 -13.43 -7.70 -0.45
CA VAL A 99 -14.71 -7.41 -1.10
C VAL A 99 -14.77 -5.92 -1.38
N VAL A 100 -15.01 -5.55 -2.64
CA VAL A 100 -15.26 -4.16 -3.03
C VAL A 100 -16.69 -4.07 -3.54
N VAL A 101 -17.46 -3.14 -3.00
CA VAL A 101 -18.85 -2.90 -3.40
C VAL A 101 -18.93 -1.52 -4.04
N ASP A 102 -19.40 -1.48 -5.28
CA ASP A 102 -19.74 -0.24 -5.99
C ASP A 102 -21.24 0.00 -5.88
N TYR A 103 -21.61 1.17 -5.37
CA TYR A 103 -23.00 1.59 -5.19
C TYR A 103 -23.39 2.62 -6.25
N GLY A 104 -24.66 2.60 -6.62
CA GLY A 104 -25.25 3.62 -7.45
C GLY A 104 -25.31 4.97 -6.75
N ARG A 105 -24.76 5.98 -7.43
CA ARG A 105 -24.69 7.37 -6.96
C ARG A 105 -26.06 7.93 -6.57
N GLU A 106 -27.11 7.48 -7.26
CA GLU A 106 -28.51 7.84 -7.03
C GLU A 106 -29.05 7.53 -5.62
N ARG A 107 -28.31 6.76 -4.80
CA ARG A 107 -28.68 6.43 -3.42
C ARG A 107 -27.65 6.83 -2.37
N THR A 108 -26.48 7.36 -2.76
CA THR A 108 -25.46 7.88 -1.83
C THR A 108 -25.55 9.38 -1.60
N GLU A 109 -26.37 10.08 -2.38
CA GLU A 109 -26.66 11.49 -2.17
C GLU A 109 -27.70 11.60 -1.04
N GLY A 110 -27.27 12.08 0.12
CA GLY A 110 -28.15 12.34 1.26
C GLY A 110 -29.18 13.43 0.93
N ASN A 111 -30.40 13.27 1.44
CA ASN A 111 -31.47 14.27 1.36
C ASN A 111 -31.14 15.55 2.13
#